data_AF-A0A940QD04-F1
#
_entry.id   AF-A0A940QD04-F1
#
_cell.length_a   1.000
_cell.length_b   1.000
_cell.length_c   1.000
_cell.angle_alpha   90.00
_cell.angle_beta   90.00
_cell.angle_gamma   90.00
#
_symmetry.space_group_name_H-M   'P 1'
#
loop_
_entity.id
_entity.type
_entity.pdbx_description
1 polymer ?
#
loop_
_entity_poly.entity_id
_entity_poly.type
_entity_poly.pdbx_seq_one_letter_code
_entity_poly.pdbx_strand_id
1 'polypeptide(L)'
;MLSLLEKAPEMQNIYAPLPLSAHLVFCVLSTLLYAVLFNRRGKKHYLILMIAIDLTLMTQFWTDKMVIFALGIAEAILIIMTIVLTVKENKEEKEAEEIRLAKERIVRREQEEKKKSEKLFINEEYIDKNFVDNAFDEDEE
;
A
#
# COMPACT_ATOMS: atom_id res chain seq x y z
N MET A 1 10.79 52.08 10.98
CA MET A 1 10.60 50.85 11.80
C MET A 1 10.64 49.61 10.89
N LEU A 2 11.61 49.56 9.96
CA LEU A 2 11.88 48.42 9.07
C LEU A 2 13.26 47.87 9.45
N SER A 3 13.36 47.30 10.65
CA SER A 3 14.60 46.80 11.25
C SER A 3 14.48 45.36 11.72
N LEU A 4 13.61 44.57 11.07
CA LEU A 4 13.43 43.13 11.34
C LEU A 4 13.71 42.25 10.12
N LEU A 5 14.54 42.73 9.18
CA LEU A 5 15.04 41.91 8.07
C LEU A 5 16.57 41.96 7.96
N GLU A 6 17.26 42.14 9.07
CA GLU A 6 18.71 42.08 9.15
C GLU A 6 19.08 41.03 10.20
N LYS A 7 18.99 39.76 9.82
CA LYS A 7 19.66 38.67 10.51
C LYS A 7 20.63 38.02 9.53
N ALA A 8 21.91 38.15 9.91
CA ALA A 8 23.15 37.92 9.20
C ALA A 8 23.21 36.72 8.23
N PRO A 9 24.12 36.77 7.22
CA PRO A 9 24.43 35.63 6.38
C PRO A 9 25.22 34.62 7.22
N GLU A 10 24.53 33.64 7.82
CA GLU A 10 25.22 32.46 8.34
C GLU A 10 25.91 31.78 7.16
N MET A 11 27.23 31.60 7.27
CA MET A 11 28.07 30.99 6.25
C MET A 11 27.40 29.73 5.69
N GLN A 12 26.81 29.87 4.50
CA GLN A 12 26.07 28.82 3.85
C GLN A 12 27.08 27.73 3.47
N ASN A 13 27.07 26.62 4.21
CA ASN A 13 27.88 25.46 3.86
C ASN A 13 27.50 25.03 2.44
N ILE A 14 28.44 25.11 1.50
CA ILE A 14 28.26 24.84 0.06
C ILE A 14 27.64 23.45 -0.19
N TYR A 15 27.75 22.55 0.77
CA TYR A 15 27.28 21.17 0.69
C TYR A 15 25.81 20.95 1.10
N ALA A 16 25.10 21.97 1.58
CA ALA A 16 23.69 21.84 1.99
C ALA A 16 22.80 22.87 1.25
N PRO A 17 22.00 22.47 0.25
CA PRO A 17 21.12 23.40 -0.49
C PRO A 17 19.92 23.90 0.33
N LEU A 18 19.69 23.35 1.54
CA LEU A 18 18.62 23.72 2.45
C LEU A 18 19.20 24.18 3.79
N PRO A 19 18.65 25.26 4.40
CA PRO A 19 19.03 25.67 5.75
C PRO A 19 18.70 24.53 6.74
N LEU A 20 19.58 24.32 7.71
CA LEU A 20 19.50 23.21 8.68
C LEU A 20 18.13 23.09 9.36
N SER A 21 17.48 24.23 9.65
CA SER A 21 16.13 24.29 10.21
C SER A 21 15.06 23.67 9.31
N ALA A 22 15.12 23.88 7.99
CA ALA A 22 14.15 23.31 7.06
C ALA A 22 14.35 21.80 6.86
N HIS A 23 15.61 21.35 6.86
CA HIS A 23 15.94 19.93 6.74
C HIS A 23 15.53 19.14 7.99
N LEU A 24 15.70 19.72 9.17
CA LEU A 24 15.27 19.12 10.44
C LEU A 24 13.73 18.97 10.51
N VAL A 25 12.98 19.99 10.08
CA VAL A 25 11.51 19.91 9.98
C VAL A 25 11.08 18.84 8.98
N PHE A 26 11.74 18.76 7.82
CA PHE A 26 11.49 17.71 6.84
C PHE A 26 11.78 16.31 7.40
N CYS A 27 12.92 16.12 8.07
CA CYS A 27 13.31 14.86 8.70
C CYS A 27 12.26 14.40 9.73
N VAL A 28 11.89 15.26 10.69
CA VAL A 28 10.85 14.94 11.70
C VAL A 28 9.51 14.58 11.05
N LEU A 29 9.09 15.33 10.04
CA LEU A 29 7.83 15.07 9.33
C LEU A 29 7.90 13.73 8.58
N SER A 30 9.04 13.43 7.95
CA SER A 30 9.26 12.16 7.26
C SER A 30 9.27 10.98 8.22
N THR A 31 9.96 11.08 9.36
CA THR A 31 9.97 10.05 10.40
C THR A 31 8.55 9.75 10.88
N LEU A 32 7.73 10.80 11.12
CA LEU A 32 6.33 10.64 11.50
C LEU A 32 5.50 9.96 10.41
N LEU A 33 5.58 10.44 9.16
CA LEU A 33 4.83 9.86 8.05
C LEU A 33 5.24 8.41 7.80
N TYR A 34 6.54 8.10 7.78
CA TYR A 34 7.05 6.75 7.56
C TYR A 34 6.78 5.82 8.73
N ALA A 35 6.78 6.30 9.97
CA ALA A 35 6.34 5.51 11.12
C ALA A 35 4.84 5.17 11.03
N VAL A 36 3.99 6.12 10.63
CA VAL A 36 2.56 5.88 10.41
C VAL A 36 2.32 4.94 9.23
N LEU A 37 3.05 5.11 8.12
CA LEU A 37 3.00 4.23 6.95
C LEU A 37 3.47 2.81 7.29
N PHE A 38 4.52 2.68 8.09
CA PHE A 38 5.00 1.39 8.59
C PHE A 38 3.93 0.71 9.44
N ASN A 39 3.31 1.42 10.39
CA ASN A 39 2.28 0.84 11.24
C ASN A 39 1.02 0.42 10.45
N ARG A 40 0.68 1.13 9.37
CA ARG A 40 -0.54 0.86 8.58
C ARG A 40 -0.34 -0.16 7.47
N ARG A 41 0.86 -0.27 6.90
CA ARG A 41 1.16 -1.15 5.74
C ARG A 41 2.06 -2.33 6.11
N GLY A 42 2.81 -2.27 7.21
CA GLY A 42 3.68 -3.35 7.70
C GLY A 42 4.91 -3.64 6.84
N LYS A 43 5.16 -2.84 5.79
CA LYS A 43 6.22 -3.09 4.80
C LYS A 43 7.57 -2.56 5.28
N LYS A 44 8.61 -3.40 5.19
CA LYS A 44 9.97 -3.09 5.68
C LYS A 44 10.63 -1.92 4.94
N HIS A 45 10.12 -1.56 3.75
CA HIS A 45 10.70 -0.50 2.91
C HIS A 45 10.51 0.89 3.52
N TYR A 46 9.46 1.09 4.30
CA TYR A 46 9.24 2.35 5.02
C TYR A 46 10.27 2.57 6.15
N LEU A 47 10.80 1.50 6.77
CA LEU A 47 11.89 1.62 7.75
C LEU A 47 13.22 1.98 7.09
N ILE A 48 13.49 1.40 5.92
CA ILE A 48 14.72 1.69 5.15
C ILE A 48 14.72 3.16 4.70
N LEU A 49 13.58 3.68 4.25
CA LEU A 49 13.40 5.09 3.93
C LEU A 49 13.58 6.01 5.13
N MET A 50 13.04 5.64 6.28
CA MET A 50 13.20 6.41 7.53
C MET A 50 14.68 6.56 7.88
N ILE A 51 15.44 5.46 7.85
CA ILE A 51 16.88 5.46 8.12
C ILE A 51 17.64 6.28 7.07
N ALA A 52 17.29 6.17 5.78
CA ALA A 52 17.94 6.93 4.72
C ALA A 52 17.81 8.45 4.94
N ILE A 53 16.63 8.90 5.36
CA ILE A 53 16.37 10.33 5.64
C ILE A 53 17.08 10.78 6.91
N ASP A 54 17.11 9.97 7.96
CA ASP A 54 17.89 10.29 9.17
C ASP A 54 19.41 10.34 8.88
N LEU A 55 19.88 9.53 7.92
CA LEU A 55 21.26 9.56 7.43
C LEU A 55 21.59 10.90 6.74
N THR A 56 20.65 11.49 6.01
CA THR A 56 20.85 12.83 5.41
C THR A 56 21.02 13.92 6.45
N LEU A 57 20.35 13.81 7.61
CA LEU A 57 20.55 14.73 8.73
C LEU A 57 21.99 14.64 9.27
N MET A 58 22.57 13.44 9.34
CA MET A 58 23.96 13.27 9.79
C MET A 58 24.97 13.98 8.88
N THR A 59 24.70 14.12 7.58
CA THR A 59 25.62 14.85 6.67
C THR A 59 25.81 16.33 7.03
N GLN A 60 24.85 16.92 7.75
CA GLN A 60 24.93 18.33 8.17
C GLN A 60 25.75 18.53 9.45
N PHE A 61 25.93 17.48 10.25
CA PHE A 61 26.73 17.53 11.49
C PHE A 61 28.21 17.24 11.26
N TRP A 62 28.55 16.57 10.15
CA TRP A 62 29.91 16.20 9.80
C TRP A 62 30.43 17.11 8.69
N THR A 63 31.56 17.79 8.93
CA THR A 63 32.18 18.72 7.97
C THR A 63 33.26 18.07 7.11
N ASP A 64 33.56 16.79 7.33
CA ASP A 64 34.58 16.07 6.60
C ASP A 64 34.09 15.60 5.23
N LYS A 65 34.78 16.04 4.16
CA LYS A 65 34.33 15.85 2.76
C LYS A 65 34.21 14.38 2.37
N MET A 66 35.09 13.52 2.90
CA MET A 66 35.06 12.08 2.64
C MET A 66 33.84 11.42 3.27
N VAL A 67 33.49 11.84 4.49
CA VAL A 67 32.33 11.31 5.24
C VAL A 67 31.04 11.72 4.54
N ILE A 68 30.91 12.99 4.14
CA ILE A 68 29.75 13.49 3.39
C ILE A 68 29.57 12.71 2.06
N PHE A 69 30.65 12.49 1.32
CA PHE A 69 30.61 11.75 0.05
C PHE A 69 30.19 10.29 0.25
N ALA A 70 30.75 9.61 1.26
CA ALA A 70 30.39 8.24 1.59
C ALA A 70 28.91 8.13 2.03
N LEU A 71 28.42 9.09 2.83
CA LEU A 71 27.01 9.16 3.22
C LEU A 71 26.08 9.38 2.02
N GLY A 72 26.46 10.25 1.07
CA GLY A 72 25.67 10.47 -0.15
C GLY A 72 25.58 9.22 -1.04
N ILE A 73 26.66 8.43 -1.14
CA ILE A 73 26.64 7.14 -1.83
C ILE A 73 25.73 6.15 -1.08
N ALA A 74 25.83 6.08 0.25
CA ALA A 74 25.00 5.21 1.06
C ALA A 74 23.51 5.54 0.91
N GLU A 75 23.16 6.83 0.91
CA GLU A 75 21.80 7.31 0.67
C GLU A 75 21.29 6.87 -0.72
N ALA A 76 22.07 7.10 -1.78
CA ALA A 76 21.68 6.70 -3.13
C ALA A 76 21.41 5.18 -3.23
N ILE A 77 22.23 4.36 -2.58
CA ILE A 77 22.03 2.91 -2.50
C ILE A 77 20.73 2.57 -1.76
N LEU A 78 20.43 3.22 -0.63
CA LEU A 78 19.20 2.98 0.14
C LEU A 78 17.95 3.37 -0.65
N ILE A 79 18.00 4.46 -1.42
CA ILE A 79 16.91 4.86 -2.32
C ILE A 79 16.69 3.81 -3.41
N ILE A 80 17.76 3.35 -4.06
CA ILE A 80 17.67 2.31 -5.10
C ILE A 80 17.09 1.02 -4.52
N MET A 81 17.57 0.57 -3.36
CA MET A 81 17.03 -0.61 -2.69
C MET A 81 15.54 -0.47 -2.41
N THR A 82 15.11 0.68 -1.90
CA THR A 82 13.70 0.97 -1.63
C THR A 82 12.84 0.86 -2.89
N ILE A 83 13.29 1.41 -4.01
CA ILE A 83 12.57 1.36 -5.28
C ILE A 83 12.40 -0.09 -5.74
N VAL A 84 13.50 -0.86 -5.77
CA VAL A 84 13.49 -2.27 -6.21
C VAL A 84 12.52 -3.09 -5.37
N LEU A 85 12.61 -2.89 -4.06
CA LEU A 85 11.80 -3.59 -3.07
C LEU A 85 10.31 -3.23 -3.20
N THR A 86 9.98 -1.95 -3.39
CA THR A 86 8.60 -1.49 -3.64
C THR A 86 8.02 -2.07 -4.93
N VAL A 87 8.81 -2.12 -6.01
CA VAL A 87 8.38 -2.72 -7.29
C VAL A 87 8.13 -4.22 -7.13
N LYS A 88 8.97 -4.92 -6.38
CA LYS A 88 8.82 -6.35 -6.12
C LYS A 88 7.54 -6.64 -5.32
N GLU A 89 7.32 -5.94 -4.21
CA GLU A 89 6.11 -6.12 -3.41
C GLU A 89 4.84 -5.76 -4.21
N ASN A 90 4.85 -4.72 -5.04
CA ASN A 90 3.71 -4.36 -5.88
C ASN A 90 3.39 -5.43 -6.94
N LYS A 91 4.39 -6.22 -7.38
CA LYS A 91 4.17 -7.34 -8.30
C LYS A 91 3.54 -8.51 -7.56
N GLU A 92 4.05 -8.84 -6.38
CA GLU A 92 3.51 -9.91 -5.53
C GLU A 92 2.08 -9.61 -5.07
N GLU A 93 1.75 -8.35 -4.75
CA GLU A 93 0.38 -7.92 -4.41
C GLU A 93 -0.58 -8.07 -5.59
N LYS A 94 -0.16 -7.73 -6.82
CA LYS A 94 -0.99 -7.90 -8.02
C LYS A 94 -1.29 -9.37 -8.30
N GLU A 95 -0.28 -10.23 -8.21
CA GLU A 95 -0.47 -11.67 -8.40
C GLU A 95 -1.39 -12.26 -7.32
N ALA A 96 -1.24 -11.84 -6.07
CA ALA A 96 -2.12 -12.25 -4.98
C ALA A 96 -3.57 -11.77 -5.18
N GLU A 97 -3.77 -10.54 -5.67
CA GLU A 97 -5.08 -9.97 -5.95
C GLU A 97 -5.78 -10.68 -7.11
N GLU A 98 -5.06 -11.01 -8.20
CA GLU A 98 -5.59 -11.80 -9.32
C GLU A 98 -6.01 -13.20 -8.89
N ILE A 99 -5.21 -13.88 -8.06
CA ILE A 99 -5.56 -15.19 -7.50
C ILE A 99 -6.80 -15.09 -6.60
N ARG A 100 -6.91 -14.03 -5.80
CA ARG A 100 -8.08 -13.80 -4.93
C ARG A 100 -9.35 -13.57 -5.75
N LEU A 101 -9.27 -12.74 -6.79
CA LEU A 101 -10.38 -12.51 -7.74
C LEU A 101 -10.78 -13.79 -8.47
N ALA A 102 -9.82 -14.60 -8.89
CA ALA A 102 -10.08 -15.88 -9.55
C ALA A 102 -10.82 -16.86 -8.61
N LYS A 103 -10.37 -16.97 -7.35
CA LYS A 103 -11.05 -17.78 -6.33
C LYS A 103 -12.47 -17.29 -6.05
N GLU A 104 -12.68 -15.98 -5.92
CA GLU A 104 -14.00 -15.41 -5.69
C GLU A 104 -14.96 -15.67 -6.86
N ARG A 105 -14.47 -15.61 -8.11
CA ARG A 105 -15.26 -15.97 -9.30
C ARG A 105 -15.67 -17.43 -9.31
N ILE A 106 -14.79 -18.35 -8.90
CA ILE A 106 -15.12 -19.78 -8.82
C ILE A 106 -16.21 -20.02 -7.76
N VAL A 107 -16.03 -19.47 -6.56
CA VAL A 107 -17.01 -19.60 -5.48
C VAL A 107 -18.37 -19.02 -5.89
N ARG A 108 -18.39 -17.87 -6.59
CA ARG A 108 -19.64 -17.27 -7.09
C ARG A 108 -20.33 -18.17 -8.10
N ARG A 109 -19.60 -18.77 -9.06
CA ARG A 109 -20.17 -19.72 -10.03
C ARG A 109 -20.75 -20.95 -9.36
N GLU A 110 -20.04 -21.54 -8.40
CA GLU A 110 -20.55 -22.69 -7.64
C GLU A 110 -21.82 -22.34 -6.85
N GLN A 111 -21.92 -21.13 -6.30
CA GLN A 111 -23.14 -20.67 -5.64
C GLN A 111 -24.30 -20.44 -6.61
N GLU A 112 -24.03 -19.91 -7.80
CA GLU A 112 -25.04 -19.73 -8.85
C GLU A 112 -25.55 -21.07 -9.36
N GLU A 113 -24.67 -22.05 -9.55
CA GLU A 113 -25.04 -23.41 -9.94
C GLU A 113 -25.88 -24.10 -8.87
N LYS A 114 -25.49 -24.00 -7.60
CA LYS A 114 -26.27 -24.55 -6.47
C LYS A 114 -27.66 -23.91 -6.39
N LYS A 115 -27.76 -22.59 -6.54
CA LYS A 115 -29.05 -21.88 -6.56
C LYS A 115 -29.89 -22.29 -7.77
N LYS A 116 -29.27 -22.54 -8.92
CA LYS A 116 -29.97 -22.97 -10.14
C LYS A 116 -30.48 -24.40 -9.98
N SER A 117 -29.67 -25.32 -9.45
CA SER A 117 -30.11 -26.68 -9.16
C SER A 117 -31.24 -26.70 -8.14
N GLU A 118 -31.12 -25.94 -7.04
CA GLU A 118 -32.16 -25.84 -6.02
C GLU A 118 -33.49 -25.31 -6.59
N LYS A 119 -33.44 -24.28 -7.43
CA LYS A 119 -34.64 -23.79 -8.14
C LYS A 119 -35.23 -24.82 -9.10
N LEU A 120 -34.40 -25.62 -9.77
CA LEU A 120 -34.87 -26.68 -10.66
C LEU A 120 -35.59 -27.77 -9.86
N PHE A 121 -34.99 -28.22 -8.75
CA PHE A 121 -35.60 -29.21 -7.84
C PHE A 121 -36.96 -28.74 -7.31
N ILE A 122 -37.05 -27.48 -6.83
CA ILE A 122 -38.32 -26.91 -6.33
C ILE A 122 -39.37 -26.84 -7.44
N ASN A 123 -38.98 -26.45 -8.66
CA ASN A 123 -39.90 -26.37 -9.80
C ASN A 123 -40.41 -27.75 -10.23
N GLU A 124 -39.53 -28.76 -10.22
CA GLU A 124 -39.88 -30.14 -10.59
C GLU A 124 -40.80 -30.77 -9.53
N GLU A 125 -40.55 -30.53 -8.24
CA GLU A 125 -41.45 -30.92 -7.14
C GLU A 125 -42.82 -30.22 -7.23
N TYR A 126 -42.85 -28.94 -7.64
CA TYR A 126 -44.11 -28.20 -7.82
C TYR A 126 -44.92 -28.76 -9.00
N ILE A 127 -44.27 -29.08 -10.13
CA ILE A 127 -44.94 -29.68 -11.29
C ILE A 127 -45.50 -31.07 -10.93
N ASP A 128 -44.75 -31.89 -10.20
CA ASP A 128 -45.21 -33.22 -9.76
C ASP A 128 -46.46 -33.12 -8.87
N LYS A 129 -46.47 -32.24 -7.86
CA LYS A 129 -47.66 -32.01 -7.02
C LYS A 129 -48.86 -31.53 -7.82
N ASN A 130 -48.68 -30.53 -8.68
CA ASN A 130 -49.77 -30.03 -9.53
C ASN A 130 -50.26 -31.09 -10.53
N PHE A 131 -49.40 -31.98 -11.02
CA PHE A 131 -49.81 -33.06 -11.92
C PHE A 131 -50.64 -34.11 -11.18
N VAL A 132 -50.22 -34.49 -9.98
CA VAL A 132 -50.95 -35.44 -9.12
C VAL A 132 -52.32 -34.86 -8.76
N ASP A 133 -52.41 -33.61 -8.31
CA ASP A 133 -53.67 -33.00 -7.90
C ASP A 133 -54.66 -32.89 -9.08
N ASN A 134 -54.21 -32.48 -10.28
CA ASN A 134 -55.07 -32.40 -11.45
C ASN A 134 -55.51 -33.77 -12.02
N ALA A 135 -54.82 -34.87 -11.70
CA ALA A 135 -55.17 -36.20 -12.20
C ALA A 135 -56.31 -36.88 -11.42
N PHE A 136 -56.69 -36.35 -10.26
CA PHE A 136 -57.80 -36.87 -9.45
C PHE A 136 -59.08 -36.02 -9.54
N ASP A 137 -59.02 -34.85 -10.19
CA ASP A 137 -60.14 -33.91 -10.29
C ASP A 137 -60.97 -34.08 -11.60
N GLU A 138 -60.55 -34.92 -12.56
CA GLU A 138 -61.28 -35.15 -13.83
C GLU A 138 -62.35 -36.26 -13.77
N ASP A 139 -62.54 -36.94 -12.63
CA ASP A 139 -63.50 -38.05 -12.47
C ASP A 139 -64.86 -37.62 -11.82
N GLU A 140 -65.09 -36.33 -11.60
CA GLU A 140 -66.38 -35.79 -11.12
C GLU A 140 -67.06 -34.86 -12.15
N GLU A 141 -67.68 -35.42 -13.19
CA GLU A 141 -68.90 -34.85 -13.83
C GLU A 141 -69.68 -35.88 -14.66
#